data_AF-A0A7K1BVI8-F1
#
_entry.id   AF-A0A7K1BVI8-F1
#
_cell.length_a   1.000
_cell.length_b   1.000
_cell.length_c   1.000
_cell.angle_alpha   90.00
_cell.angle_beta   90.00
_cell.angle_gamma   90.00
#
_symmetry.space_group_name_H-M   'P 1'
#
loop_
_entity.id
_entity.type
_entity.pdbx_description
1 polymer ?
#
loop_
_entity_poly.entity_id
_entity_poly.type
_entity_poly.pdbx_seq_one_letter_code
_entity_poly.pdbx_strand_id
1 'polypeptide(L)'
;MDSSTGKDFVSENSSLDDAAIDAFGVPGYLGRPAGEIRRKCEAEGFAKAFWISNPTRESDLHVIFQTTIKTESGPHAFAVQSSGNFQLIIDGEIAVRGPVRFSSHLPEYYEEEISLSAGTHAIEIFAHGEFLKTRTMAPLPNFVWCRVSKSGVEVPLTWQARELPEYVATGLRISALLGWVEWRELAAAQDQPWREVASVKGLLELTGPLTKSELRIPKLKCFQPIEIARGKFRETFTGYKYDDLASQYLLCDLNPDPNDDHDGIWVRYDLSKIRIGYFSFDIECENPAEIKIAYAERMTPQGEVSPVVALSAGATRMIQHFSVAAGKTSIKPFQSMGA
;
A
#
# COMPACT_ATOMS: atom_id res chain seq x y z
N MET A 1 -0.93 -26.03 -48.36
CA MET A 1 -2.24 -25.40 -48.61
C MET A 1 -3.22 -25.98 -47.63
N ASP A 2 -3.78 -25.32 -46.64
CA ASP A 2 -3.69 -23.99 -46.02
C ASP A 2 -4.47 -24.20 -44.70
N SER A 3 -3.89 -24.01 -43.52
CA SER A 3 -3.81 -22.75 -42.75
C SER A 3 -5.12 -21.94 -42.65
N SER A 4 -5.78 -22.00 -41.49
CA SER A 4 -6.36 -20.83 -40.79
C SER A 4 -6.93 -21.31 -39.44
N THR A 5 -6.19 -21.13 -38.33
CA THR A 5 -6.26 -19.98 -37.40
C THR A 5 -7.61 -19.83 -36.71
N GLY A 6 -7.80 -20.58 -35.62
CA GLY A 6 -8.73 -20.21 -34.56
C GLY A 6 -8.15 -19.01 -33.81
N LYS A 7 -8.90 -17.90 -33.78
CA LYS A 7 -8.59 -16.73 -32.97
C LYS A 7 -9.17 -16.96 -31.57
N ASP A 8 -8.28 -16.92 -30.59
CA ASP A 8 -8.62 -16.78 -29.18
C ASP A 8 -9.38 -15.48 -28.95
N PHE A 9 -10.51 -15.58 -28.23
CA PHE A 9 -11.21 -14.43 -27.68
C PHE A 9 -10.40 -13.88 -26.50
N VAL A 10 -9.66 -12.80 -26.74
CA VAL A 10 -9.12 -11.95 -25.67
C VAL A 10 -10.27 -11.07 -25.18
N SER A 11 -10.59 -11.17 -23.89
CA SER A 11 -11.51 -10.25 -23.24
C SER A 11 -10.82 -8.89 -23.07
N GLU A 12 -11.03 -7.99 -24.02
CA GLU A 12 -10.80 -6.56 -23.84
C GLU A 12 -11.85 -6.03 -22.85
N ASN A 13 -11.51 -5.96 -21.57
CA ASN A 13 -12.23 -5.16 -20.59
C ASN A 13 -11.20 -4.53 -19.63
N SER A 14 -10.54 -3.48 -20.10
CA SER A 14 -9.86 -2.51 -19.24
C SER A 14 -9.86 -1.12 -19.87
N SER A 15 -11.04 -0.60 -20.24
CA SER A 15 -11.19 0.84 -20.43
C SER A 15 -11.35 1.52 -19.06
N LEU A 16 -10.27 1.55 -18.28
CA LEU A 16 -10.11 2.51 -17.18
C LEU A 16 -9.63 3.83 -17.80
N ASP A 17 -10.51 4.51 -18.51
CA ASP A 17 -10.36 5.92 -18.86
C ASP A 17 -10.74 6.80 -17.64
N ASP A 18 -10.14 6.51 -16.48
CA ASP A 18 -9.91 7.56 -15.49
C ASP A 18 -8.87 8.46 -16.12
N ALA A 19 -9.38 9.47 -16.86
CA ALA A 19 -8.67 10.42 -17.72
C ALA A 19 -7.16 10.23 -17.66
N ALA A 20 -6.58 9.68 -18.72
CA ALA A 20 -5.15 9.80 -18.96
C ALA A 20 -4.84 11.30 -19.04
N ILE A 21 -4.63 11.92 -17.87
CA ILE A 21 -4.10 13.26 -17.78
C ILE A 21 -2.69 13.09 -18.26
N ASP A 22 -2.49 13.36 -19.55
CA ASP A 22 -1.21 13.81 -20.06
C ASP A 22 -0.77 14.87 -19.07
N ALA A 23 0.26 14.55 -18.30
CA ALA A 23 0.84 15.49 -17.37
C ALA A 23 1.12 16.75 -18.20
N PHE A 24 0.38 17.84 -17.93
CA PHE A 24 0.60 19.10 -18.63
C PHE A 24 2.04 19.53 -18.33
N GLY A 25 2.85 19.55 -19.38
CA GLY A 25 4.31 19.64 -19.31
C GLY A 25 4.92 18.25 -19.29
N VAL A 26 5.89 18.00 -20.18
CA VAL A 26 6.70 16.77 -20.20
C VAL A 26 7.06 16.49 -18.74
N PRO A 27 6.46 15.49 -18.11
CA PRO A 27 6.88 15.15 -16.78
C PRO A 27 8.37 14.84 -16.89
N GLY A 28 9.15 15.19 -15.88
CA GLY A 28 10.58 14.93 -15.85
C GLY A 28 10.95 13.44 -15.89
N TYR A 29 10.13 12.57 -16.50
CA TYR A 29 10.25 11.13 -16.63
C TYR A 29 11.29 10.68 -17.65
N LEU A 30 11.87 11.57 -18.46
CA LEU A 30 13.14 11.25 -19.12
C LEU A 30 14.33 11.41 -18.16
N GLY A 31 14.09 12.04 -17.00
CA GLY A 31 14.61 11.70 -15.67
C GLY A 31 16.10 11.65 -15.44
N ARG A 32 16.94 11.83 -16.46
CA ARG A 32 18.36 11.98 -16.25
C ARG A 32 18.57 13.21 -15.37
N PRO A 33 19.23 13.06 -14.22
CA PRO A 33 19.65 14.21 -13.43
C PRO A 33 20.33 15.22 -14.37
N ALA A 34 19.97 16.50 -14.24
CA ALA A 34 20.52 17.56 -15.10
C ALA A 34 22.04 17.77 -14.91
N GLY A 35 22.64 17.07 -13.95
CA GLY A 35 24.08 17.06 -13.69
C GLY A 35 24.51 15.73 -13.05
N GLU A 36 25.79 15.60 -12.80
CA GLU A 36 26.38 14.40 -12.19
C GLU A 36 25.84 14.16 -10.77
N ILE A 37 25.39 12.93 -10.50
CA ILE A 37 25.09 12.48 -9.14
C ILE A 37 26.42 12.27 -8.42
N ARG A 38 26.77 13.16 -7.49
CA ARG A 38 28.01 13.06 -6.68
C ARG A 38 27.91 12.11 -5.48
N ARG A 39 26.81 11.38 -5.34
CA ARG A 39 26.61 10.43 -4.24
C ARG A 39 27.33 9.12 -4.55
N LYS A 40 27.73 8.40 -3.50
CA LYS A 40 28.26 7.04 -3.64
C LYS A 40 27.14 6.15 -4.16
N CYS A 41 27.36 5.55 -5.33
CA CYS A 41 26.43 4.61 -5.94
C CYS A 41 26.97 3.18 -5.89
N GLU A 42 26.06 2.22 -5.79
CA GLU A 42 26.30 0.79 -5.95
C GLU A 42 25.99 0.41 -7.40
N ALA A 43 27.04 0.07 -8.16
CA ALA A 43 26.94 -0.19 -9.60
C ALA A 43 26.02 -1.37 -9.95
N GLU A 44 25.84 -2.30 -9.02
CA GLU A 44 24.95 -3.47 -9.17
C GLU A 44 23.47 -3.09 -9.10
N GLY A 45 23.14 -1.86 -8.69
CA GLY A 45 21.76 -1.41 -8.56
C GLY A 45 20.96 -2.33 -7.65
N PHE A 46 19.78 -2.72 -8.12
CA PHE A 46 18.91 -3.69 -7.47
C PHE A 46 19.12 -5.14 -7.95
N ALA A 47 20.35 -5.59 -8.24
CA ALA A 47 20.62 -6.92 -8.84
C ALA A 47 20.02 -8.14 -8.10
N LYS A 48 19.78 -8.04 -6.79
CA LYS A 48 19.15 -9.09 -5.96
C LYS A 48 17.65 -8.86 -5.72
N ALA A 49 17.01 -7.95 -6.46
CA ALA A 49 15.59 -7.72 -6.33
C ALA A 49 14.78 -8.93 -6.77
N PHE A 50 13.70 -9.18 -6.05
CA PHE A 50 12.82 -10.32 -6.25
C PHE A 50 11.36 -9.93 -6.13
N TRP A 51 10.51 -10.76 -6.71
CA TRP A 51 9.06 -10.70 -6.54
C TRP A 51 8.49 -12.12 -6.46
N ILE A 52 7.20 -12.27 -6.18
CA ILE A 52 6.59 -13.61 -6.18
C ILE A 52 6.58 -14.19 -7.59
N SER A 53 6.84 -15.50 -7.70
CA SER A 53 6.78 -16.21 -8.98
C SER A 53 5.32 -16.41 -9.43
N ASN A 54 5.07 -16.18 -10.73
CA ASN A 54 3.76 -16.32 -11.38
C ASN A 54 2.64 -15.61 -10.59
N PRO A 55 2.69 -14.27 -10.45
CA PRO A 55 1.68 -13.53 -9.70
C PRO A 55 0.30 -13.67 -10.37
N THR A 56 -0.77 -13.70 -9.57
CA THR A 56 -2.15 -13.80 -10.12
C THR A 56 -2.57 -12.56 -10.92
N ARG A 57 -1.91 -11.43 -10.69
CA ARG A 57 -2.13 -10.15 -11.37
C ARG A 57 -0.86 -9.30 -11.34
N GLU A 58 -0.74 -8.36 -12.27
CA GLU A 58 0.44 -7.48 -12.38
C GLU A 58 0.35 -6.22 -11.51
N SER A 59 -0.86 -5.75 -11.21
CA SER A 59 -1.10 -4.53 -10.44
C SER A 59 -2.03 -4.77 -9.26
N ASP A 60 -1.96 -3.88 -8.29
CA ASP A 60 -2.76 -3.92 -7.06
C ASP A 60 -2.67 -5.27 -6.34
N LEU A 61 -1.43 -5.76 -6.20
CA LEU A 61 -1.14 -7.06 -5.60
C LEU A 61 -0.40 -6.91 -4.28
N HIS A 62 -1.00 -7.41 -3.22
CA HIS A 62 -0.39 -7.47 -1.90
C HIS A 62 0.29 -8.83 -1.67
N VAL A 63 1.55 -8.79 -1.24
CA VAL A 63 2.39 -9.99 -1.06
C VAL A 63 3.15 -9.89 0.26
N ILE A 64 3.15 -10.98 1.03
CA ILE A 64 4.05 -11.16 2.16
C ILE A 64 5.23 -12.02 1.71
N PHE A 65 6.44 -11.55 1.99
CA PHE A 65 7.69 -12.29 1.81
C PHE A 65 8.22 -12.67 3.18
N GLN A 66 8.73 -13.88 3.35
CA GLN A 66 9.27 -14.37 4.62
C GLN A 66 10.62 -15.05 4.42
N THR A 67 11.51 -14.83 5.38
CA THR A 67 12.74 -15.58 5.56
C THR A 67 13.05 -15.70 7.06
N THR A 68 13.99 -16.58 7.42
CA THR A 68 14.49 -16.67 8.78
C THR A 68 15.99 -16.48 8.78
N ILE A 69 16.50 -15.76 9.77
CA ILE A 69 17.94 -15.59 9.98
C ILE A 69 18.30 -16.08 11.38
N LYS A 70 19.45 -16.72 11.49
CA LYS A 70 20.04 -17.05 12.79
C LYS A 70 21.19 -16.08 13.05
N THR A 71 21.10 -15.35 14.15
CA THR A 71 22.03 -14.26 14.44
C THR A 71 22.60 -14.38 15.84
N GLU A 72 23.79 -13.85 16.02
CA GLU A 72 24.30 -13.48 17.32
C GLU A 72 23.74 -12.10 17.70
N SER A 73 23.64 -11.83 19.00
CA SER A 73 23.16 -10.54 19.51
C SER A 73 23.93 -9.36 18.92
N GLY A 74 23.23 -8.25 18.70
CA GLY A 74 23.82 -6.97 18.30
C GLY A 74 23.13 -6.30 17.11
N PRO A 75 23.68 -5.16 16.67
CA PRO A 75 23.13 -4.38 15.58
C PRO A 75 23.30 -5.10 14.23
N HIS A 76 22.23 -5.07 13.44
CA HIS A 76 22.20 -5.52 12.05
C HIS A 76 21.68 -4.37 11.19
N ALA A 77 22.35 -4.09 10.08
CA ALA A 77 21.90 -3.10 9.12
C ALA A 77 20.93 -3.76 8.13
N PHE A 78 19.69 -3.29 8.12
CA PHE A 78 18.63 -3.70 7.20
C PHE A 78 18.47 -2.64 6.12
N ALA A 79 19.01 -2.91 4.94
CA ALA A 79 18.81 -2.11 3.75
C ALA A 79 17.62 -2.67 2.95
N VAL A 80 16.61 -1.84 2.69
CA VAL A 80 15.33 -2.28 2.11
C VAL A 80 14.76 -1.27 1.11
N GLN A 81 14.11 -1.80 0.07
CA GLN A 81 13.32 -1.05 -0.90
C GLN A 81 12.23 -1.93 -1.53
N SER A 82 11.14 -1.32 -2.01
CA SER A 82 10.15 -1.92 -2.89
C SER A 82 9.73 -0.93 -3.99
N SER A 83 9.09 -1.45 -5.05
CA SER A 83 8.46 -0.64 -6.09
C SER A 83 7.30 0.22 -5.60
N GLY A 84 6.71 -0.11 -4.44
CA GLY A 84 5.59 0.60 -3.84
C GLY A 84 5.70 0.68 -2.32
N ASN A 85 4.55 0.82 -1.65
CA ASN A 85 4.48 0.75 -0.19
C ASN A 85 5.00 -0.61 0.31
N PHE A 86 5.70 -0.60 1.45
CA PHE A 86 6.16 -1.82 2.12
C PHE A 86 6.22 -1.65 3.64
N GLN A 87 6.23 -2.77 4.36
CA GLN A 87 6.53 -2.85 5.77
C GLN A 87 7.60 -3.92 6.00
N LEU A 88 8.70 -3.58 6.68
CA LEU A 88 9.65 -4.56 7.21
C LEU A 88 9.17 -4.97 8.60
N ILE A 89 8.96 -6.25 8.79
CA ILE A 89 8.45 -6.86 10.02
C ILE A 89 9.51 -7.82 10.55
N ILE A 90 9.79 -7.74 11.85
CA ILE A 90 10.76 -8.58 12.55
C ILE A 90 10.05 -9.18 13.75
N ASP A 91 9.98 -10.50 13.81
CA ASP A 91 9.30 -11.25 14.86
C ASP A 91 7.85 -10.76 15.13
N GLY A 92 7.14 -10.41 14.06
CA GLY A 92 5.76 -9.91 14.11
C GLY A 92 5.62 -8.41 14.37
N GLU A 93 6.70 -7.69 14.66
CA GLU A 93 6.69 -6.25 14.93
C GLU A 93 7.17 -5.44 13.72
N ILE A 94 6.45 -4.36 13.39
CA ILE A 94 6.80 -3.51 12.25
C ILE A 94 7.98 -2.61 12.61
N ALA A 95 9.14 -2.90 12.02
CA ALA A 95 10.37 -2.14 12.22
C ALA A 95 10.47 -0.91 11.31
N VAL A 96 10.02 -1.03 10.06
CA VAL A 96 10.10 0.06 9.06
C VAL A 96 8.82 0.10 8.23
N ARG A 97 8.29 1.30 7.96
CA ARG A 97 7.17 1.53 7.05
C ARG A 97 7.60 2.41 5.88
N GLY A 98 7.74 1.80 4.70
CA GLY A 98 7.95 2.50 3.45
C GLY A 98 6.71 3.31 3.01
N PRO A 99 6.77 3.97 1.84
CA PRO A 99 7.78 3.77 0.80
C PRO A 99 8.96 4.72 0.94
N VAL A 100 10.10 4.35 0.35
CA VAL A 100 11.18 5.28 0.04
C VAL A 100 10.96 5.72 -1.40
N ARG A 101 10.36 6.88 -1.60
CA ARG A 101 10.09 7.37 -2.96
C ARG A 101 11.39 7.84 -3.60
N PHE A 102 11.63 7.42 -4.84
CA PHE A 102 12.79 7.79 -5.63
C PHE A 102 12.38 8.15 -7.06
N SER A 103 13.21 8.97 -7.73
CA SER A 103 13.12 9.11 -9.19
C SER A 103 13.67 7.84 -9.82
N SER A 104 13.01 7.26 -10.82
CA SER A 104 13.45 6.00 -11.43
C SER A 104 14.94 6.00 -11.84
N HIS A 105 15.49 7.14 -12.23
CA HIS A 105 16.90 7.30 -12.66
C HIS A 105 17.89 7.64 -11.51
N LEU A 106 17.39 7.74 -10.28
CA LEU A 106 18.17 7.89 -9.05
C LEU A 106 17.56 6.97 -8.00
N PRO A 107 17.69 5.63 -8.15
CA PRO A 107 17.12 4.69 -7.21
C PRO A 107 17.77 4.85 -5.84
N GLU A 108 16.91 4.88 -4.82
CA GLU A 108 17.34 4.98 -3.43
C GLU A 108 16.91 3.74 -2.64
N TYR A 109 17.67 3.37 -1.59
CA TYR A 109 17.23 2.43 -0.56
C TYR A 109 17.30 3.06 0.83
N TYR A 110 16.47 2.58 1.75
CA TYR A 110 16.56 2.95 3.15
C TYR A 110 17.34 1.91 3.94
N GLU A 111 18.13 2.34 4.91
CA GLU A 111 18.85 1.46 5.82
C GLU A 111 18.57 1.83 7.28
N GLU A 112 18.08 0.88 8.07
CA GLU A 112 17.93 1.01 9.53
C GLU A 112 18.87 0.03 10.23
N GLU A 113 19.49 0.49 11.32
CA GLU A 113 20.20 -0.42 12.22
C GLU A 113 19.23 -0.93 13.29
N ILE A 114 19.09 -2.26 13.37
CA ILE A 114 18.15 -2.92 14.27
C ILE A 114 18.94 -3.90 15.13
N SER A 115 18.81 -3.77 16.45
CA SER A 115 19.44 -4.70 17.40
C SER A 115 18.59 -5.96 17.53
N LEU A 116 19.19 -7.11 17.18
CA LEU A 116 18.59 -8.43 17.36
C LEU A 116 19.22 -9.12 18.56
N SER A 117 18.44 -9.96 19.25
CA SER A 117 18.99 -10.89 20.25
C SER A 117 19.76 -12.03 19.59
N ALA A 118 20.47 -12.84 20.38
CA ALA A 118 21.00 -14.10 19.85
C ALA A 118 19.85 -15.10 19.67
N GLY A 119 19.71 -15.69 18.48
CA GLY A 119 18.62 -16.63 18.21
C GLY A 119 18.24 -16.72 16.74
N THR A 120 17.06 -17.31 16.51
CA THR A 120 16.41 -17.32 15.20
C THR A 120 15.36 -16.23 15.18
N HIS A 121 15.38 -15.41 14.13
CA HIS A 121 14.46 -14.30 13.92
C HIS A 121 13.68 -14.49 12.62
N ALA A 122 12.38 -14.23 12.67
CA ALA A 122 11.53 -14.20 11.49
C ALA A 122 11.58 -12.80 10.87
N ILE A 123 11.96 -12.72 9.59
CA ILE A 123 12.01 -11.47 8.85
C ILE A 123 10.97 -11.54 7.74
N GLU A 124 10.07 -10.56 7.74
CA GLU A 124 8.99 -10.49 6.77
C GLU A 124 8.97 -9.12 6.09
N ILE A 125 8.56 -9.10 4.82
CA ILE A 125 8.31 -7.87 4.08
C ILE A 125 6.89 -7.96 3.52
N PHE A 126 5.99 -7.12 4.01
CA PHE A 126 4.69 -6.93 3.38
C PHE A 126 4.83 -5.83 2.33
N ALA A 127 4.68 -6.15 1.04
CA ALA A 127 4.80 -5.20 -0.05
C ALA A 127 3.55 -5.14 -0.93
N HIS A 128 3.33 -3.97 -1.55
CA HIS A 128 2.26 -3.74 -2.51
C HIS A 128 2.85 -3.47 -3.90
N GLY A 129 2.55 -4.37 -4.82
CA GLY A 129 2.82 -4.23 -6.24
C GLY A 129 1.79 -3.33 -6.88
N GLU A 130 2.02 -2.01 -6.82
CA GLU A 130 1.08 -1.03 -7.36
C GLU A 130 1.01 -1.11 -8.90
N PHE A 131 2.17 -1.24 -9.57
CA PHE A 131 2.33 -1.18 -11.03
C PHE A 131 1.53 -0.03 -11.69
N LEU A 132 1.62 1.16 -11.08
CA LEU A 132 0.87 2.34 -11.48
C LEU A 132 1.76 3.45 -12.01
N LYS A 133 1.28 4.11 -13.07
CA LYS A 133 1.76 5.44 -13.44
C LYS A 133 1.02 6.48 -12.60
N THR A 134 1.76 7.26 -11.82
CA THR A 134 1.23 8.43 -11.11
C THR A 134 1.90 9.70 -11.66
N ARG A 135 1.46 10.88 -11.20
CA ARG A 135 2.15 12.14 -11.51
C ARG A 135 3.58 12.21 -10.96
N THR A 136 3.91 11.38 -9.98
CA THR A 136 5.21 11.40 -9.30
C THR A 136 6.07 10.19 -9.59
N MET A 137 5.52 9.13 -10.21
CA MET A 137 6.19 7.85 -10.37
C MET A 137 5.83 7.21 -11.71
N ALA A 138 6.86 6.82 -12.46
CA ALA A 138 6.71 5.95 -13.63
C ALA A 138 6.38 4.52 -13.17
N PRO A 139 5.64 3.73 -13.96
CA PRO A 139 5.40 2.33 -13.62
C PRO A 139 6.75 1.60 -13.62
N LEU A 140 7.10 1.01 -12.48
CA LEU A 140 8.24 0.10 -12.32
C LEU A 140 7.70 -1.33 -12.22
N PRO A 141 8.45 -2.34 -12.69
CA PRO A 141 8.16 -3.74 -12.36
C PRO A 141 8.02 -3.90 -10.86
N ASN A 142 7.13 -4.77 -10.40
CA ASN A 142 7.01 -5.01 -8.97
C ASN A 142 8.27 -5.67 -8.43
N PHE A 143 8.80 -5.14 -7.33
CA PHE A 143 9.97 -5.72 -6.70
C PHE A 143 10.03 -5.44 -5.19
N VAL A 144 10.74 -6.32 -4.50
CA VAL A 144 11.35 -6.10 -3.19
C VAL A 144 12.86 -6.28 -3.35
N TRP A 145 13.62 -5.44 -2.67
CA TRP A 145 15.05 -5.60 -2.51
C TRP A 145 15.38 -5.47 -1.03
N CYS A 146 16.13 -6.43 -0.49
CA CYS A 146 16.51 -6.43 0.91
C CYS A 146 17.91 -7.02 1.08
N ARG A 147 18.73 -6.35 1.88
CA ARG A 147 20.04 -6.80 2.30
C ARG A 147 20.16 -6.62 3.81
N VAL A 148 20.53 -7.69 4.50
CA VAL A 148 20.85 -7.67 5.93
C VAL A 148 22.34 -7.84 6.08
N SER A 149 22.98 -7.04 6.93
CA SER A 149 24.41 -7.19 7.22
C SER A 149 24.72 -7.01 8.70
N LYS A 150 25.74 -7.73 9.18
CA LYS A 150 26.31 -7.58 10.53
C LYS A 150 27.79 -7.24 10.38
N SER A 151 28.22 -6.13 10.99
CA SER A 151 29.62 -5.66 10.90
C SER A 151 30.16 -5.59 9.47
N GLY A 152 29.31 -5.19 8.51
CA GLY A 152 29.65 -5.10 7.09
C GLY A 152 29.62 -6.42 6.31
N VAL A 153 29.33 -7.55 6.96
CA VAL A 153 29.20 -8.86 6.30
C VAL A 153 27.72 -9.14 6.04
N GLU A 154 27.38 -9.43 4.78
CA GLU A 154 26.01 -9.76 4.37
C GLU A 154 25.56 -11.10 4.96
N VAL A 155 24.35 -11.12 5.53
CA VAL A 155 23.68 -12.33 5.99
C VAL A 155 22.90 -12.92 4.82
N PRO A 156 23.13 -14.18 4.42
CA PRO A 156 22.37 -14.81 3.34
C PRO A 156 20.87 -14.88 3.67
N LEU A 157 20.04 -14.50 2.71
CA LEU A 157 18.58 -14.54 2.81
C LEU A 157 18.02 -15.52 1.78
N THR A 158 17.05 -16.33 2.19
CA THR A 158 16.29 -17.20 1.28
C THR A 158 14.82 -16.95 1.48
N TRP A 159 14.19 -16.34 0.47
CA TRP A 159 12.83 -15.85 0.56
C TRP A 159 11.82 -16.86 0.03
N GLN A 160 10.69 -16.94 0.72
CA GLN A 160 9.44 -17.46 0.19
C GLN A 160 8.41 -16.36 0.23
N ALA A 161 7.35 -16.48 -0.57
CA ALA A 161 6.33 -15.47 -0.69
C ALA A 161 4.92 -16.06 -0.76
N ARG A 162 3.94 -15.26 -0.37
CA ARG A 162 2.52 -15.60 -0.49
C ARG A 162 1.72 -14.35 -0.82
N GLU A 163 0.74 -14.50 -1.71
CA GLU A 163 -0.20 -13.42 -1.97
C GLU A 163 -1.18 -13.27 -0.80
N LEU A 164 -1.67 -12.06 -0.61
CA LEU A 164 -2.68 -11.75 0.39
C LEU A 164 -3.99 -11.46 -0.35
N PRO A 165 -4.75 -12.50 -0.76
CA PRO A 165 -5.96 -12.34 -1.57
C PRO A 165 -7.06 -11.54 -0.86
N GLU A 166 -6.99 -11.42 0.46
CA GLU A 166 -7.87 -10.58 1.25
C GLU A 166 -7.74 -9.09 0.90
N TYR A 167 -6.59 -8.65 0.38
CA TYR A 167 -6.46 -7.31 -0.21
C TYR A 167 -6.92 -7.37 -1.68
N VAL A 168 -8.15 -6.92 -1.90
CA VAL A 168 -8.84 -7.09 -3.17
C VAL A 168 -8.49 -5.96 -4.13
N ALA A 169 -8.03 -6.30 -5.33
CA ALA A 169 -7.93 -5.31 -6.39
C ALA A 169 -9.31 -4.92 -6.92
N THR A 170 -9.78 -3.75 -6.51
CA THR A 170 -11.08 -3.20 -6.93
C THR A 170 -11.02 -2.45 -8.26
N GLY A 171 -9.80 -2.09 -8.70
CA GLY A 171 -9.59 -1.17 -9.82
C GLY A 171 -9.85 0.30 -9.45
N LEU A 172 -10.23 0.60 -8.21
CA LEU A 172 -10.50 1.95 -7.75
C LEU A 172 -9.23 2.61 -7.23
N ARG A 173 -8.96 3.82 -7.75
CA ARG A 173 -7.86 4.65 -7.28
C ARG A 173 -8.33 5.61 -6.18
N ILE A 174 -7.45 5.86 -5.20
CA ILE A 174 -7.64 6.94 -4.23
C ILE A 174 -7.71 8.28 -4.96
N SER A 175 -6.85 8.48 -5.95
CA SER A 175 -6.92 9.60 -6.89
C SER A 175 -6.00 9.34 -8.09
N ALA A 176 -6.04 10.20 -9.11
CA ALA A 176 -5.05 10.16 -10.20
C ALA A 176 -3.59 10.34 -9.71
N LEU A 177 -3.41 10.94 -8.53
CA LEU A 177 -2.10 11.21 -7.91
C LEU A 177 -1.64 10.11 -6.95
N LEU A 178 -2.58 9.32 -6.41
CA LEU A 178 -2.32 8.31 -5.39
C LEU A 178 -2.59 6.89 -5.93
N GLY A 179 -2.25 5.88 -5.12
CA GLY A 179 -2.37 4.48 -5.48
C GLY A 179 -3.82 3.96 -5.47
N TRP A 180 -3.92 2.64 -5.40
CA TRP A 180 -5.17 1.91 -5.26
C TRP A 180 -5.80 2.11 -3.88
N VAL A 181 -7.13 2.07 -3.81
CA VAL A 181 -7.87 2.04 -2.54
C VAL A 181 -7.51 0.77 -1.79
N GLU A 182 -7.09 0.90 -0.53
CA GLU A 182 -6.93 -0.25 0.35
C GLU A 182 -8.31 -0.85 0.67
N TRP A 183 -8.58 -2.01 0.07
CA TRP A 183 -9.80 -2.78 0.26
C TRP A 183 -9.45 -4.17 0.80
N ARG A 184 -9.77 -4.42 2.07
CA ARG A 184 -9.50 -5.70 2.72
C ARG A 184 -10.81 -6.44 3.01
N GLU A 185 -11.00 -7.60 2.40
CA GLU A 185 -12.10 -8.50 2.74
C GLU A 185 -11.73 -9.44 3.87
N LEU A 186 -12.73 -10.18 4.35
CA LEU A 186 -12.47 -11.30 5.24
C LEU A 186 -11.60 -12.30 4.51
N ALA A 187 -10.44 -12.63 5.09
CA ALA A 187 -9.62 -13.70 4.58
C ALA A 187 -10.48 -14.97 4.54
N ALA A 188 -10.67 -15.52 3.34
CA ALA A 188 -11.14 -16.89 3.23
C ALA A 188 -10.17 -17.78 4.02
N ALA A 189 -10.67 -18.81 4.70
CA ALA A 189 -9.81 -19.82 5.32
C ALA A 189 -8.95 -20.46 4.22
N GLN A 190 -7.75 -19.94 4.01
CA GLN A 190 -6.85 -20.39 2.95
C GLN A 190 -5.48 -20.67 3.56
N ASP A 191 -5.14 -21.95 3.59
CA ASP A 191 -3.76 -22.42 3.54
C ASP A 191 -3.19 -22.12 2.15
N GLN A 192 -3.05 -20.83 1.81
CA GLN A 192 -2.30 -20.48 0.62
C GLN A 192 -0.85 -20.94 0.81
N PRO A 193 -0.31 -21.78 -0.08
CA PRO A 193 1.04 -22.28 0.06
C PRO A 193 2.05 -21.16 -0.13
N TRP A 194 3.14 -21.23 0.63
CA TRP A 194 4.34 -20.45 0.34
C TRP A 194 4.90 -20.85 -1.03
N ARG A 195 5.25 -19.85 -1.83
CA ARG A 195 5.84 -20.00 -3.16
C ARG A 195 7.27 -19.49 -3.18
N GLU A 196 8.03 -19.95 -4.16
CA GLU A 196 9.35 -19.40 -4.44
C GLU A 196 9.25 -17.97 -4.99
N VAL A 197 10.29 -17.17 -4.73
CA VAL A 197 10.47 -15.86 -5.35
C VAL A 197 11.25 -15.99 -6.67
N ALA A 198 11.00 -15.06 -7.59
CA ALA A 198 11.73 -14.94 -8.85
C ALA A 198 12.53 -13.64 -8.88
N SER A 199 13.74 -13.68 -9.46
CA SER A 199 14.55 -12.49 -9.69
C SER A 199 13.88 -11.54 -10.68
N VAL A 200 13.88 -10.25 -10.38
CA VAL A 200 13.35 -9.20 -11.25
C VAL A 200 14.44 -8.76 -12.23
N LYS A 201 14.31 -9.17 -13.49
CA LYS A 201 15.28 -8.88 -14.57
C LYS A 201 15.08 -7.46 -15.11
N GLY A 202 16.15 -6.84 -15.64
CA GLY A 202 16.06 -5.56 -16.33
C GLY A 202 16.01 -4.32 -15.44
N LEU A 203 16.05 -4.50 -14.10
CA LEU A 203 15.84 -3.40 -13.17
C LEU A 203 17.03 -2.43 -13.12
N LEU A 204 18.26 -2.92 -13.32
CA LEU A 204 19.46 -2.09 -13.39
C LEU A 204 19.44 -1.21 -14.64
N GLU A 205 19.01 -1.75 -15.78
CA GLU A 205 18.90 -1.00 -17.03
C GLU A 205 17.81 0.08 -16.94
N LEU A 206 16.73 -0.22 -16.21
CA LEU A 206 15.62 0.70 -16.01
C LEU A 206 15.93 1.81 -15.01
N THR A 207 16.65 1.49 -13.93
CA THR A 207 16.83 2.41 -12.79
C THR A 207 18.23 2.97 -12.63
N GLY A 208 19.25 2.23 -13.09
CA GLY A 208 20.65 2.59 -12.92
C GLY A 208 21.21 2.25 -11.54
N PRO A 209 22.39 2.80 -11.21
CA PRO A 209 23.09 2.53 -9.96
C PRO A 209 22.32 2.97 -8.71
N LEU A 210 22.34 2.14 -7.68
CA LEU A 210 21.60 2.32 -6.44
C LEU A 210 22.32 3.25 -5.47
N THR A 211 21.60 4.15 -4.81
CA THR A 211 22.15 5.07 -3.81
C THR A 211 21.48 4.86 -2.45
N LYS A 212 22.21 5.03 -1.35
CA LYS A 212 21.60 5.06 -0.03
C LYS A 212 20.80 6.35 0.15
N SER A 213 19.55 6.27 0.60
CA SER A 213 18.74 7.45 0.91
C SER A 213 19.34 8.22 2.10
N GLU A 214 19.46 9.53 1.95
CA GLU A 214 19.82 10.44 3.03
C GLU A 214 18.60 10.79 3.90
N LEU A 215 17.40 10.54 3.38
CA LEU A 215 16.15 10.77 4.09
C LEU A 215 15.87 9.58 5.01
N ARG A 216 15.57 9.90 6.26
CA ARG A 216 15.08 8.90 7.21
C ARG A 216 13.59 8.72 7.03
N ILE A 217 13.14 7.47 6.93
CA ILE A 217 11.72 7.16 7.13
C ILE A 217 11.36 7.59 8.55
N PRO A 218 10.38 8.50 8.73
CA PRO A 218 10.04 8.98 10.06
C PRO A 218 9.39 7.85 10.86
N LYS A 219 9.80 7.71 12.13
CA LYS A 219 9.01 6.94 13.09
C LYS A 219 7.71 7.70 13.35
N LEU A 220 6.60 7.14 12.87
CA LEU A 220 5.28 7.75 13.02
C LEU A 220 4.95 7.83 14.51
N LYS A 221 4.67 9.05 14.99
CA LYS A 221 4.20 9.25 16.35
C LYS A 221 2.75 8.78 16.44
N CYS A 222 2.45 7.95 17.43
CA CYS A 222 1.07 7.64 17.78
C CYS A 222 0.41 8.91 18.36
N PHE A 223 -0.79 9.22 17.90
CA PHE A 223 -1.60 10.32 18.38
C PHE A 223 -3.00 9.80 18.67
N GLN A 224 -3.54 10.10 19.85
CA GLN A 224 -4.90 9.71 20.18
C GLN A 224 -5.87 10.71 19.54
N PRO A 225 -6.76 10.26 18.63
CA PRO A 225 -7.78 11.11 18.04
C PRO A 225 -8.79 11.60 19.09
N ILE A 226 -9.38 12.78 18.88
CA ILE A 226 -10.47 13.30 19.72
C ILE A 226 -11.79 12.96 19.06
N GLU A 227 -12.62 12.17 19.71
CA GLU A 227 -13.98 11.98 19.23
C GLU A 227 -14.81 13.26 19.41
N ILE A 228 -15.43 13.74 18.34
CA ILE A 228 -16.22 14.98 18.35
C ILE A 228 -17.70 14.75 18.06
N ALA A 229 -18.06 13.61 17.46
CA ALA A 229 -19.44 13.25 17.22
C ALA A 229 -19.57 11.74 16.97
N ARG A 230 -20.75 11.20 17.24
CA ARG A 230 -21.15 9.82 16.94
C ARG A 230 -22.64 9.76 16.63
N GLY A 231 -23.05 8.73 15.89
CA GLY A 231 -24.46 8.51 15.61
C GLY A 231 -24.70 7.13 15.01
N LYS A 232 -25.95 6.89 14.65
CA LYS A 232 -26.35 5.74 13.83
C LYS A 232 -26.26 6.12 12.37
N PHE A 233 -25.98 5.16 11.49
CA PHE A 233 -26.17 5.36 10.06
C PHE A 233 -27.07 4.28 9.48
N ARG A 234 -27.67 4.61 8.34
CA ARG A 234 -28.40 3.70 7.49
C ARG A 234 -27.86 3.80 6.07
N GLU A 235 -27.58 2.67 5.46
CA GLU A 235 -27.26 2.57 4.04
C GLU A 235 -28.55 2.70 3.24
N THR A 236 -28.86 3.92 2.80
CA THR A 236 -30.08 4.23 2.03
C THR A 236 -29.89 4.02 0.53
N PHE A 237 -28.65 3.84 0.08
CA PHE A 237 -28.30 3.54 -1.30
C PHE A 237 -27.28 2.39 -1.35
N THR A 238 -27.77 1.17 -1.50
CA THR A 238 -26.92 -0.01 -1.75
C THR A 238 -26.48 0.00 -3.22
N GLY A 239 -25.32 0.57 -3.48
CA GLY A 239 -24.64 0.44 -4.78
C GLY A 239 -24.15 -0.99 -5.02
N TYR A 240 -23.57 -1.26 -6.19
CA TYR A 240 -22.81 -2.49 -6.39
C TYR A 240 -21.55 -2.46 -5.53
N LYS A 241 -21.07 -3.66 -5.14
CA LYS A 241 -19.93 -3.83 -4.20
C LYS A 241 -18.71 -2.97 -4.56
N TYR A 242 -18.39 -2.85 -5.86
CA TYR A 242 -17.24 -2.09 -6.34
C TYR A 242 -17.61 -0.76 -7.00
N ASP A 243 -18.80 -0.22 -6.71
CA ASP A 243 -19.11 1.16 -7.07
C ASP A 243 -18.22 2.15 -6.29
N ASP A 244 -18.26 3.41 -6.70
CA ASP A 244 -17.47 4.48 -6.14
C ASP A 244 -17.70 4.64 -4.61
N LEU A 245 -16.70 4.27 -3.80
CA LEU A 245 -16.83 4.33 -2.33
C LEU A 245 -17.13 5.73 -1.80
N ALA A 246 -16.60 6.76 -2.44
CA ALA A 246 -16.81 8.14 -1.98
C ALA A 246 -18.27 8.54 -2.17
N SER A 247 -18.88 8.14 -3.29
CA SER A 247 -20.29 8.34 -3.57
C SER A 247 -21.16 7.54 -2.61
N GLN A 248 -20.87 6.26 -2.40
CA GLN A 248 -21.60 5.45 -1.41
C GLN A 248 -21.56 6.08 -0.01
N TYR A 249 -20.37 6.51 0.44
CA TYR A 249 -20.19 7.14 1.75
C TYR A 249 -21.01 8.43 1.90
N LEU A 250 -21.06 9.27 0.85
CA LEU A 250 -21.81 10.53 0.87
C LEU A 250 -23.33 10.33 0.76
N LEU A 251 -23.78 9.16 0.27
CA LEU A 251 -25.20 8.83 0.14
C LEU A 251 -25.76 8.14 1.39
N CYS A 252 -24.92 7.68 2.32
CA CYS A 252 -25.38 7.12 3.59
C CYS A 252 -26.18 8.16 4.40
N ASP A 253 -27.28 7.72 5.02
CA ASP A 253 -28.02 8.55 5.96
C ASP A 253 -27.36 8.49 7.34
N LEU A 254 -26.75 9.60 7.76
CA LEU A 254 -26.06 9.74 9.04
C LEU A 254 -26.99 10.19 10.19
N ASN A 255 -28.26 10.46 9.88
CA ASN A 255 -29.26 10.87 10.87
C ASN A 255 -30.64 10.25 10.54
N PRO A 256 -30.73 8.90 10.53
CA PRO A 256 -31.99 8.21 10.26
C PRO A 256 -33.04 8.53 11.33
N ASP A 257 -34.32 8.40 10.97
CA ASP A 257 -35.42 8.55 11.94
C ASP A 257 -35.21 7.57 13.11
N PRO A 258 -35.34 8.00 14.38
CA PRO A 258 -35.15 7.12 15.52
C PRO A 258 -36.05 5.87 15.54
N ASN A 259 -37.17 5.90 14.81
CA ASN A 259 -38.11 4.78 14.67
C ASN A 259 -37.74 3.81 13.54
N ASP A 260 -36.80 4.17 12.68
CA ASP A 260 -36.30 3.30 11.62
C ASP A 260 -35.20 2.36 12.12
N ASP A 261 -35.06 1.22 11.43
CA ASP A 261 -33.89 0.36 11.58
C ASP A 261 -32.61 1.09 11.11
N HIS A 262 -31.47 0.67 11.64
CA HIS A 262 -30.15 1.23 11.31
C HIS A 262 -29.16 0.09 11.03
N ASP A 263 -28.24 0.32 10.09
CA ASP A 263 -27.29 -0.68 9.63
C ASP A 263 -26.00 -0.67 10.46
N GLY A 264 -25.72 0.44 11.16
CA GLY A 264 -24.58 0.53 12.05
C GLY A 264 -24.42 1.89 12.72
N ILE A 265 -23.17 2.19 13.09
CA ILE A 265 -22.79 3.44 13.73
C ILE A 265 -21.71 4.18 12.93
N TRP A 266 -21.66 5.49 13.10
CA TRP A 266 -20.55 6.31 12.63
C TRP A 266 -19.93 7.04 13.82
N VAL A 267 -18.62 7.29 13.73
CA VAL A 267 -17.86 8.05 14.72
C VAL A 267 -16.95 9.02 13.98
N ARG A 268 -16.90 10.27 14.44
CA ARG A 268 -16.08 11.33 13.86
C ARG A 268 -14.99 11.74 14.83
N TYR A 269 -13.79 11.82 14.28
CA TYR A 269 -12.60 12.18 15.03
C TYR A 269 -11.95 13.45 14.49
N ASP A 270 -11.50 14.32 15.40
CA ASP A 270 -10.64 15.47 15.12
C ASP A 270 -9.20 15.15 15.52
N LEU A 271 -8.26 15.36 14.58
CA LEU A 271 -6.82 15.17 14.79
C LEU A 271 -6.10 16.46 15.22
N SER A 272 -6.85 17.55 15.38
CA SER A 272 -6.48 18.93 15.71
C SER A 272 -5.55 19.63 14.70
N LYS A 273 -4.96 18.88 13.78
CA LYS A 273 -4.09 19.33 12.70
C LYS A 273 -4.20 18.33 11.56
N ILE A 274 -4.03 18.82 10.34
CA ILE A 274 -3.85 17.97 9.17
C ILE A 274 -2.56 17.17 9.33
N ARG A 275 -2.66 15.85 9.11
CA ARG A 275 -1.60 14.86 9.29
C ARG A 275 -1.60 13.91 8.11
N ILE A 276 -0.44 13.30 7.87
CA ILE A 276 -0.29 12.14 7.00
C ILE A 276 0.01 10.95 7.90
N GLY A 277 -0.81 9.91 7.82
CA GLY A 277 -0.71 8.74 8.67
C GLY A 277 -1.78 7.72 8.34
N TYR A 278 -2.07 6.80 9.27
CA TYR A 278 -3.17 5.86 9.14
C TYR A 278 -3.94 5.80 10.45
N PHE A 279 -5.22 5.44 10.39
CA PHE A 279 -6.06 5.30 11.56
C PHE A 279 -6.15 3.84 11.98
N SER A 280 -5.50 3.48 13.08
CA SER A 280 -5.56 2.12 13.66
C SER A 280 -6.42 2.09 14.91
N PHE A 281 -7.22 1.03 15.06
CA PHE A 281 -8.09 0.84 16.21
C PHE A 281 -8.44 -0.64 16.38
N ASP A 282 -8.83 -1.01 17.60
CA ASP A 282 -9.48 -2.28 17.87
C ASP A 282 -10.99 -2.10 17.81
N ILE A 283 -11.69 -3.05 17.21
CA ILE A 283 -13.15 -3.08 17.15
C ILE A 283 -13.65 -4.44 17.62
N GLU A 284 -14.81 -4.43 18.27
CA GLU A 284 -15.55 -5.64 18.63
C GLU A 284 -16.94 -5.55 17.99
N CYS A 285 -17.26 -6.53 17.15
CA CYS A 285 -18.53 -6.59 16.45
C CYS A 285 -19.30 -7.84 16.87
N GLU A 286 -20.60 -7.72 17.12
CA GLU A 286 -21.44 -8.89 17.41
C GLU A 286 -21.64 -9.78 16.17
N ASN A 287 -21.68 -9.15 15.00
CA ASN A 287 -21.84 -9.79 13.69
C ASN A 287 -20.67 -9.41 12.77
N PRO A 288 -20.42 -10.16 11.69
CA PRO A 288 -19.53 -9.68 10.62
C PRO A 288 -19.99 -8.30 10.13
N ALA A 289 -19.03 -7.40 9.91
CA ALA A 289 -19.32 -6.00 9.59
C ALA A 289 -18.36 -5.47 8.52
N GLU A 290 -18.82 -4.45 7.79
CA GLU A 290 -17.99 -3.61 6.95
C GLU A 290 -17.63 -2.32 7.67
N ILE A 291 -16.39 -1.89 7.47
CA ILE A 291 -15.80 -0.70 8.08
C ILE A 291 -15.25 0.17 6.96
N LYS A 292 -15.76 1.39 6.87
CA LYS A 292 -15.26 2.41 5.96
C LYS A 292 -14.60 3.51 6.79
N ILE A 293 -13.32 3.80 6.53
CA ILE A 293 -12.58 4.91 7.17
C ILE A 293 -12.44 6.02 6.14
N ALA A 294 -13.19 7.11 6.31
CA ALA A 294 -13.07 8.30 5.47
C ALA A 294 -12.12 9.33 6.08
N TYR A 295 -11.30 9.93 5.23
CA TYR A 295 -10.30 10.93 5.59
C TYR A 295 -10.62 12.26 4.90
N ALA A 296 -10.52 13.37 5.63
CA ALA A 296 -10.73 14.70 5.08
C ALA A 296 -9.91 15.76 5.83
N GLU A 297 -9.28 16.66 5.09
CA GLU A 297 -8.54 17.81 5.64
C GLU A 297 -9.46 18.94 6.13
N ARG A 298 -10.74 18.88 5.75
CA ARG A 298 -11.77 19.84 6.16
C ARG A 298 -13.14 19.18 6.19
N MET A 299 -14.03 19.71 7.02
CA MET A 299 -15.45 19.34 6.99
C MET A 299 -16.20 20.10 5.88
N THR A 300 -17.34 19.55 5.46
CA THR A 300 -18.33 20.26 4.65
C THR A 300 -18.92 21.45 5.42
N PRO A 301 -19.58 22.42 4.77
CA PRO A 301 -20.32 23.49 5.46
C PRO A 301 -21.36 22.97 6.48
N GLN A 302 -21.85 21.74 6.28
CA GLN A 302 -22.78 21.03 7.15
C GLN A 302 -22.09 20.28 8.30
N GLY A 303 -20.75 20.33 8.36
CA GLY A 303 -19.95 19.68 9.42
C GLY A 303 -19.67 18.20 9.17
N GLU A 304 -19.76 17.71 7.93
CA GLU A 304 -19.55 16.29 7.59
C GLU A 304 -18.14 16.05 7.05
N VAL A 305 -17.68 14.80 7.12
CA VAL A 305 -16.42 14.38 6.49
C VAL A 305 -16.68 14.13 5.01
N SER A 306 -15.93 14.79 4.12
CA SER A 306 -16.00 14.53 2.68
C SER A 306 -14.75 13.79 2.20
N PRO A 307 -14.87 12.52 1.76
CA PRO A 307 -13.76 11.78 1.17
C PRO A 307 -13.37 12.29 -0.23
N VAL A 308 -14.13 13.26 -0.75
CA VAL A 308 -13.89 13.93 -2.02
C VAL A 308 -13.11 15.22 -1.79
N VAL A 309 -11.92 15.30 -2.39
CA VAL A 309 -11.04 16.46 -2.40
C VAL A 309 -11.09 17.11 -3.78
N ALA A 310 -11.68 18.30 -3.85
CA ALA A 310 -11.69 19.10 -5.07
C ALA A 310 -10.26 19.51 -5.48
N LEU A 311 -10.02 19.67 -6.79
CA LEU A 311 -8.74 20.10 -7.38
C LEU A 311 -7.60 19.04 -7.35
N SER A 312 -7.95 17.75 -7.23
CA SER A 312 -6.99 16.64 -7.18
C SER A 312 -6.74 15.96 -8.54
N ALA A 313 -6.95 16.69 -9.65
CA ALA A 313 -6.77 16.18 -11.01
C ALA A 313 -7.58 14.91 -11.31
N GLY A 314 -8.80 14.79 -10.77
CA GLY A 314 -9.68 13.65 -11.03
C GLY A 314 -10.60 13.33 -9.85
N ALA A 315 -11.30 12.21 -9.94
CA ALA A 315 -12.08 11.64 -8.84
C ALA A 315 -11.16 11.33 -7.64
N THR A 316 -11.70 11.47 -6.43
CA THR A 316 -10.98 11.20 -5.19
C THR A 316 -11.81 10.32 -4.27
N ARG A 317 -11.14 9.37 -3.65
CA ARG A 317 -11.68 8.36 -2.76
C ARG A 317 -10.77 8.27 -1.56
N MET A 318 -10.82 9.27 -0.70
CA MET A 318 -10.05 9.28 0.55
C MET A 318 -10.69 8.34 1.58
N ILE A 319 -10.89 7.07 1.20
CA ILE A 319 -11.54 6.02 1.99
C ILE A 319 -10.68 4.76 1.96
N GLN A 320 -10.68 4.03 3.07
CA GLN A 320 -10.24 2.64 3.15
C GLN A 320 -11.41 1.76 3.56
N HIS A 321 -11.42 0.51 3.09
CA HIS A 321 -12.49 -0.45 3.34
C HIS A 321 -11.94 -1.73 4.00
N PHE A 322 -12.63 -2.20 5.04
CA PHE A 322 -12.30 -3.44 5.74
C PHE A 322 -13.57 -4.23 6.05
N SER A 323 -13.58 -5.51 5.72
CA SER A 323 -14.54 -6.47 6.28
C SER A 323 -13.93 -7.15 7.51
N VAL A 324 -14.73 -7.28 8.58
CA VAL A 324 -14.34 -7.93 9.82
C VAL A 324 -15.33 -9.01 10.22
N ALA A 325 -14.84 -10.02 10.96
CA ALA A 325 -15.68 -11.08 11.48
C ALA A 325 -16.33 -10.62 12.79
N ALA A 326 -17.31 -11.37 13.27
CA ALA A 326 -17.77 -11.22 14.64
C ALA A 326 -16.63 -11.45 15.64
N GLY A 327 -16.67 -10.75 16.76
CA GLY A 327 -15.64 -10.72 17.80
C GLY A 327 -14.67 -9.55 17.66
N LYS A 328 -13.52 -9.67 18.33
CA LYS A 328 -12.52 -8.61 18.41
C LYS A 328 -11.53 -8.68 17.25
N THR A 329 -11.36 -7.59 16.52
CA THR A 329 -10.40 -7.44 15.42
C THR A 329 -9.59 -6.16 15.59
N SER A 330 -8.28 -6.20 15.27
CA SER A 330 -7.44 -5.01 15.18
C SER A 330 -7.34 -4.55 13.72
N ILE A 331 -7.71 -3.31 13.44
CA ILE A 331 -7.55 -2.66 12.14
C ILE A 331 -6.26 -1.85 12.16
N LYS A 332 -5.34 -2.18 11.25
CA LYS A 332 -4.08 -1.48 11.03
C LYS A 332 -3.90 -1.28 9.53
N PRO A 333 -4.27 -0.12 8.98
CA PRO A 333 -4.12 0.10 7.54
C PRO A 333 -2.67 -0.01 7.09
N PHE A 334 -2.50 -0.51 5.88
CA PHE A 334 -1.22 -0.65 5.21
C PHE A 334 -0.75 0.69 4.64
N GLN A 335 -1.66 1.43 4.01
CA GLN A 335 -1.40 2.71 3.36
C GLN A 335 -1.66 3.89 4.29
N SER A 336 -0.92 4.98 4.07
CA SER A 336 -1.14 6.27 4.74
C SER A 336 -2.03 7.20 3.91
N MET A 337 -2.91 7.91 4.60
CA MET A 337 -3.83 8.92 4.05
C MET A 337 -3.58 10.28 4.71
N GLY A 338 -4.01 11.35 4.03
CA GLY A 338 -4.04 12.70 4.58
C GLY A 338 -5.40 13.02 5.21
N ALA A 339 -5.41 13.50 6.45
CA ALA A 339 -6.57 14.01 7.18
C ALA A 339 -6.16 15.11 8.15
#